data_AF-A0A852VWX7-F1
#
_entry.id   AF-A0A852VWX7-F1
#
_cell.length_a   1.000
_cell.length_b   1.000
_cell.length_c   1.000
_cell.angle_alpha   90.00
_cell.angle_beta   90.00
_cell.angle_gamma   90.00
#
_symmetry.space_group_name_H-M   'P 1'
#
loop_
_entity.id
_entity.type
_entity.pdbx_description
1 polymer ?
#
loop_
_entity_poly.entity_id
_entity_poly.type
_entity_poly.pdbx_seq_one_letter_code
_entity_poly.pdbx_strand_id
1 'polypeptide(L)'
;MSTALPPIRSVVDELLATPVRTEEVRTQAPSAPGLYAWWAPPAILPELVGPAHSTVPDLRLLYVGLATKLRSRLASNHLRRSGSSTLRRTLAGLLLDEQGYRTCWTDRVVLVDDDEARLTEWMGDNLRVSWCQYPTPHEVEAHIIGILHPPLNVDHAAGPALQVVKAARRHYYDSAGPRP
;
A
#
# COMPACT_ATOMS: atom_id res chain seq x y z
N MET A 1 14.75 -30.20 -5.08
CA MET A 1 15.74 -29.33 -5.74
C MET A 1 15.63 -27.96 -5.10
N SER A 2 16.70 -27.46 -4.46
CA SER A 2 16.71 -26.13 -3.86
C SER A 2 16.87 -25.11 -4.99
N THR A 3 15.77 -24.50 -5.43
CA THR A 3 15.84 -23.32 -6.29
C THR A 3 16.43 -22.18 -5.48
N ALA A 4 17.58 -21.65 -5.92
CA ALA A 4 18.19 -20.48 -5.30
C ALA A 4 17.17 -19.33 -5.27
N LEU A 5 17.17 -18.56 -4.17
CA LEU A 5 16.35 -17.36 -4.05
C LEU A 5 16.72 -16.36 -5.16
N PRO A 6 15.75 -15.67 -5.76
CA PRO A 6 16.06 -14.68 -6.79
C PRO A 6 16.91 -13.56 -6.18
N PRO A 7 17.92 -13.04 -6.91
CA PRO A 7 18.70 -11.89 -6.45
C PRO A 7 17.79 -10.69 -6.15
N ILE A 8 18.18 -9.87 -5.17
CA ILE A 8 17.43 -8.65 -4.77
C ILE A 8 17.12 -7.75 -5.97
N ARG A 9 18.06 -7.63 -6.92
CA ARG A 9 17.85 -6.85 -8.16
C ARG A 9 16.64 -7.34 -8.94
N SER A 10 16.47 -8.66 -9.08
CA SER A 10 15.33 -9.25 -9.79
C SER A 10 14.02 -8.99 -9.05
N VAL A 11 14.04 -8.94 -7.71
CA VAL A 11 12.86 -8.57 -6.91
C VAL A 11 12.46 -7.12 -7.17
N VAL A 12 13.45 -6.21 -7.21
CA VAL A 12 13.20 -4.81 -7.56
C VAL A 12 12.66 -4.70 -8.98
N ASP A 13 13.29 -5.35 -9.95
CA ASP A 13 12.85 -5.31 -11.35
C ASP A 13 11.40 -5.80 -11.53
N GLU A 14 11.00 -6.87 -10.84
CA GLU A 14 9.61 -7.35 -10.83
C GLU A 14 8.64 -6.40 -10.12
N LEU A 15 9.04 -5.80 -9.00
CA LEU A 15 8.22 -4.79 -8.33
C LEU A 15 8.04 -3.55 -9.20
N LEU A 16 9.04 -3.15 -9.97
CA LEU A 16 9.00 -2.01 -10.89
C LEU A 16 8.49 -2.40 -12.30
N ALA A 17 8.01 -3.62 -12.48
CA ALA A 17 7.35 -4.04 -13.71
C ALA A 17 5.98 -3.34 -13.85
N THR A 18 5.43 -3.36 -15.07
CA THR A 18 4.15 -2.73 -15.40
C THR A 18 3.05 -3.15 -14.42
N PRO A 19 2.54 -2.23 -13.58
CA PRO A 19 1.52 -2.56 -12.61
C PRO A 19 0.15 -2.70 -13.27
N VAL A 20 -0.71 -3.51 -12.65
CA VAL A 20 -2.06 -3.81 -13.14
C VAL A 20 -3.11 -2.95 -12.44
N ARG A 21 -4.32 -2.92 -13.00
CA ARG A 21 -5.49 -2.32 -12.33
C ARG A 21 -5.90 -3.18 -11.12
N THR A 22 -6.50 -2.55 -10.12
CA THR A 22 -6.91 -3.25 -8.89
C THR A 22 -7.96 -4.35 -9.15
N GLU A 23 -8.81 -4.16 -10.15
CA GLU A 23 -9.82 -5.13 -10.61
C GLU A 23 -9.19 -6.44 -11.11
N GLU A 24 -7.97 -6.39 -11.64
CA GLU A 24 -7.24 -7.54 -12.18
C GLU A 24 -6.54 -8.38 -11.10
N VAL A 25 -6.39 -7.85 -9.89
CA VAL A 25 -5.66 -8.49 -8.79
C VAL A 25 -6.23 -9.87 -8.46
N ARG A 26 -7.56 -10.01 -8.45
CA ARG A 26 -8.21 -11.26 -8.03
C ARG A 26 -7.86 -12.43 -8.96
N THR A 27 -7.70 -12.15 -10.24
CA THR A 27 -7.43 -13.16 -11.28
C THR A 27 -5.94 -13.35 -11.53
N GLN A 28 -5.15 -12.29 -11.41
CA GLN A 28 -3.72 -12.31 -11.78
C GLN A 28 -2.77 -12.53 -10.61
N ALA A 29 -3.08 -12.02 -9.41
CA ALA A 29 -2.15 -12.14 -8.29
C ALA A 29 -2.01 -13.60 -7.86
N PRO A 30 -0.78 -14.10 -7.59
CA PRO A 30 -0.57 -15.47 -7.16
C PRO A 30 -0.99 -15.66 -5.69
N SER A 31 -1.38 -16.88 -5.35
CA SER A 31 -1.58 -17.27 -3.94
C SER A 31 -0.26 -17.76 -3.33
N ALA A 32 0.76 -16.91 -3.35
CA ALA A 32 2.13 -17.20 -2.93
C ALA A 32 2.69 -16.08 -2.05
N PRO A 33 3.75 -16.34 -1.26
CA PRO A 33 4.47 -15.29 -0.56
C PRO A 33 5.19 -14.35 -1.52
N GLY A 34 5.38 -13.10 -1.11
CA GLY A 34 6.09 -12.12 -1.90
C GLY A 34 5.93 -10.69 -1.42
N LEU A 35 6.38 -9.76 -2.24
CA LEU A 35 6.25 -8.33 -2.04
C LEU A 35 5.28 -7.73 -3.08
N TYR A 36 4.71 -6.58 -2.75
CA TYR A 36 3.87 -5.80 -3.65
C TYR A 36 4.19 -4.32 -3.54
N ALA A 37 3.97 -3.60 -4.64
CA ALA A 37 4.16 -2.17 -4.75
C ALA A 37 2.86 -1.51 -5.23
N TRP A 38 2.47 -0.42 -4.57
CA TRP A 38 1.34 0.42 -4.95
C TRP A 38 1.82 1.70 -5.60
N TRP A 39 1.08 2.11 -6.62
CA TRP A 39 1.45 3.17 -7.54
C TRP A 39 0.29 4.12 -7.75
N ALA A 40 0.58 5.38 -8.01
CA ALA A 40 -0.42 6.37 -8.41
C ALA A 40 0.21 7.43 -9.33
N PRO A 41 -0.60 8.18 -10.08
CA PRO A 41 -0.14 9.40 -10.73
C PRO A 41 0.39 10.44 -9.74
N PRO A 42 1.40 11.25 -10.10
CA PRO A 42 1.85 12.42 -9.33
C PRO A 42 0.74 13.37 -8.89
N ALA A 43 -0.33 13.52 -9.68
CA ALA A 43 -1.47 14.37 -9.35
C ALA A 43 -2.29 13.84 -8.14
N ILE A 44 -2.20 12.55 -7.85
CA ILE A 44 -2.86 11.92 -6.69
C ILE A 44 -1.92 12.01 -5.50
N LEU A 45 -2.36 12.65 -4.41
CA LEU A 45 -1.56 12.93 -3.21
C LEU A 45 -0.25 13.68 -3.55
N PRO A 46 -0.33 14.88 -4.16
CA PRO A 46 0.81 15.61 -4.72
C PRO A 46 1.88 15.99 -3.69
N GLU A 47 1.52 16.06 -2.41
CA GLU A 47 2.42 16.30 -1.29
C GLU A 47 3.39 15.13 -1.02
N LEU A 48 3.06 13.93 -1.53
CA LEU A 48 3.92 12.76 -1.42
C LEU A 48 4.81 12.66 -2.65
N VAL A 49 6.11 12.90 -2.49
CA VAL A 49 7.08 12.70 -3.56
C VAL A 49 7.63 11.28 -3.47
N GLY A 50 7.45 10.49 -4.54
CA GLY A 50 7.97 9.12 -4.64
C GLY A 50 8.69 8.90 -5.97
N PRO A 51 9.49 7.82 -6.11
CA PRO A 51 10.19 7.52 -7.34
C PRO A 51 9.24 7.36 -8.53
N ALA A 52 9.57 7.98 -9.66
CA ALA A 52 8.85 7.77 -10.91
C ALA A 52 9.04 6.33 -11.41
N HIS A 53 8.00 5.79 -12.03
CA HIS A 53 8.09 4.52 -12.74
C HIS A 53 8.97 4.70 -13.99
N SER A 54 9.86 3.76 -14.26
CA SER A 54 10.88 3.88 -15.32
C SER A 54 10.29 3.81 -16.73
N THR A 55 9.25 3.01 -16.95
CA THR A 55 8.66 2.75 -18.28
C THR A 55 7.19 3.16 -18.43
N VAL A 56 6.42 3.27 -17.35
CA VAL A 56 5.01 3.69 -17.39
C VAL A 56 4.93 5.18 -17.09
N PRO A 57 4.51 6.02 -18.04
CA PRO A 57 4.44 7.46 -17.83
C PRO A 57 3.37 7.80 -16.78
N ASP A 58 3.57 8.95 -16.13
CA ASP A 58 2.62 9.50 -15.15
C ASP A 58 2.30 8.55 -13.98
N LEU A 59 3.32 7.83 -13.51
CA LEU A 59 3.17 6.91 -12.39
C LEU A 59 4.37 6.99 -11.46
N ARG A 60 4.11 6.96 -10.15
CA ARG A 60 5.14 6.96 -9.11
C ARG A 60 4.82 5.97 -8.01
N LEU A 61 5.88 5.45 -7.39
CA LEU A 61 5.77 4.51 -6.29
C LEU A 61 5.25 5.22 -5.03
N LEU A 62 4.28 4.61 -4.37
CA LEU A 62 3.71 5.09 -3.11
C LEU A 62 4.09 4.23 -1.91
N TYR A 63 3.96 2.91 -2.04
CA TYR A 63 4.02 2.00 -0.91
C TYR A 63 4.57 0.65 -1.34
N VAL A 64 5.41 0.05 -0.50
CA VAL A 64 5.84 -1.34 -0.62
C VAL A 64 5.41 -2.10 0.63
N GLY A 65 4.94 -3.33 0.46
CA GLY A 65 4.72 -4.23 1.58
C GLY A 65 4.88 -5.69 1.19
N LEU A 66 4.83 -6.56 2.19
CA LEU A 66 4.92 -8.01 2.01
C LEU A 66 3.63 -8.77 2.33
N ALA A 67 3.55 -9.99 1.82
CA ALA A 67 2.48 -10.93 2.08
C ALA A 67 3.00 -12.36 2.12
N THR A 68 2.36 -13.21 2.93
CA THR A 68 2.51 -14.68 2.81
C THR A 68 1.60 -15.27 1.73
N LYS A 69 0.55 -14.52 1.33
CA LYS A 69 -0.37 -14.84 0.23
C LYS A 69 -0.78 -13.55 -0.48
N LEU A 70 -0.07 -13.22 -1.56
CA LEU A 70 -0.25 -11.97 -2.33
C LEU A 70 -1.72 -11.72 -2.71
N ARG A 71 -2.38 -12.69 -3.35
CA ARG A 71 -3.79 -12.55 -3.75
C ARG A 71 -4.72 -12.19 -2.59
N SER A 72 -4.62 -12.89 -1.47
CA SER A 72 -5.48 -12.63 -0.31
C SER A 72 -5.18 -11.26 0.31
N ARG A 73 -3.90 -10.91 0.43
CA ARG A 73 -3.47 -9.63 0.98
C ARG A 73 -4.00 -8.46 0.15
N LEU A 74 -3.85 -8.52 -1.17
CA LEU A 74 -4.28 -7.46 -2.07
C LEU A 74 -5.81 -7.43 -2.21
N ALA A 75 -6.43 -8.53 -2.65
CA ALA A 75 -7.86 -8.55 -3.00
C ALA A 75 -8.81 -8.62 -1.80
N SER A 76 -8.39 -9.22 -0.67
CA SER A 76 -9.28 -9.46 0.47
C SER A 76 -8.95 -8.61 1.70
N ASN A 77 -7.77 -7.97 1.75
CA ASN A 77 -7.42 -7.03 2.81
C ASN A 77 -7.35 -5.59 2.29
N HIS A 78 -6.37 -5.25 1.44
CA HIS A 78 -6.19 -3.88 0.95
C HIS A 78 -7.40 -3.36 0.16
N LEU A 79 -8.06 -4.20 -0.61
CA LEU A 79 -9.27 -3.84 -1.37
C LEU A 79 -10.56 -4.19 -0.62
N ARG A 80 -10.55 -4.16 0.72
CA ARG A 80 -11.76 -4.46 1.50
C ARG A 80 -11.90 -3.71 2.83
N ARG A 81 -10.93 -3.84 3.76
CA ARG A 81 -11.12 -3.36 5.16
C ARG A 81 -9.87 -2.77 5.77
N SER A 82 -10.01 -1.60 6.37
CA SER A 82 -8.97 -0.80 7.02
C SER A 82 -8.39 -1.48 8.26
N GLY A 83 -9.20 -2.27 8.96
CA GLY A 83 -8.75 -3.05 10.14
C GLY A 83 -7.59 -4.02 9.86
N SER A 84 -7.42 -4.44 8.60
CA SER A 84 -6.38 -5.37 8.15
C SER A 84 -5.30 -4.74 7.26
N SER A 85 -5.37 -3.43 7.02
CA SER A 85 -4.55 -2.75 6.02
C SER A 85 -3.98 -1.43 6.52
N THR A 86 -2.66 -1.41 6.75
CA THR A 86 -1.94 -0.17 7.11
C THR A 86 -1.98 0.88 6.01
N LEU A 87 -1.94 0.44 4.74
CA LEU A 87 -2.12 1.32 3.59
C LEU A 87 -3.46 2.05 3.65
N ARG A 88 -4.58 1.31 3.83
CA ARG A 88 -5.91 1.92 3.89
C ARG A 88 -6.04 2.93 5.03
N ARG A 89 -5.55 2.60 6.23
CA ARG A 89 -5.58 3.55 7.37
C ARG A 89 -4.80 4.83 7.08
N THR A 90 -3.68 4.71 6.38
CA THR A 90 -2.87 5.86 5.97
C THR A 90 -3.60 6.71 4.91
N LEU A 91 -4.14 6.07 3.87
CA LEU A 91 -4.90 6.76 2.83
C LEU A 91 -6.16 7.44 3.38
N ALA A 92 -6.92 6.73 4.23
CA ALA A 92 -8.09 7.27 4.91
C ALA A 92 -7.72 8.49 5.74
N GLY A 93 -6.59 8.47 6.45
CA GLY A 93 -6.12 9.61 7.22
C GLY A 93 -5.67 10.81 6.38
N LEU A 94 -5.08 10.57 5.20
CA LEU A 94 -4.70 11.63 4.25
C LEU A 94 -5.93 12.30 3.62
N LEU A 95 -6.96 11.51 3.36
CA LEU A 95 -8.16 11.91 2.63
C LEU A 95 -9.35 12.23 3.56
N LEU A 96 -9.16 12.14 4.88
CA LEU A 96 -10.26 12.07 5.84
C LEU A 96 -11.22 13.25 5.70
N ASP A 97 -10.67 14.47 5.69
CA ASP A 97 -11.45 15.71 5.67
C ASP A 97 -12.02 15.99 4.28
N GLU A 98 -11.22 15.76 3.22
CA GLU A 98 -11.62 15.96 1.83
C GLU A 98 -12.77 15.04 1.43
N GLN A 99 -12.70 13.77 1.84
CA GLN A 99 -13.69 12.75 1.51
C GLN A 99 -14.77 12.62 2.60
N GLY A 100 -14.64 13.30 3.73
CA GLY A 100 -15.59 13.19 4.85
C GLY A 100 -15.73 11.76 5.37
N TYR A 101 -14.63 11.01 5.45
CA TYR A 101 -14.65 9.63 5.92
C TYR A 101 -14.95 9.56 7.41
N ARG A 102 -15.75 8.56 7.81
CA ARG A 102 -16.11 8.31 9.21
C ARG A 102 -15.45 7.03 9.72
N THR A 103 -14.99 7.08 10.95
CA THR A 103 -14.38 5.93 11.64
C THR A 103 -15.19 5.53 12.87
N CYS A 104 -15.04 4.26 13.27
CA CYS A 104 -15.59 3.75 14.52
C CYS A 104 -14.62 2.77 15.20
N TRP A 105 -14.90 2.49 16.47
CA TRP A 105 -14.19 1.47 17.24
C TRP A 105 -14.83 0.09 17.08
N THR A 106 -14.00 -0.90 16.77
CA THR A 106 -14.25 -2.33 17.01
C THR A 106 -13.30 -2.81 18.11
N ASP A 107 -12.58 -3.92 17.91
CA ASP A 107 -11.31 -4.22 18.57
C ASP A 107 -10.18 -3.23 18.20
N ARG A 108 -10.38 -2.41 17.15
CA ARG A 108 -9.46 -1.39 16.61
C ARG A 108 -10.23 -0.29 15.89
N VAL A 109 -9.57 0.79 15.48
CA VAL A 109 -10.19 1.84 14.65
C VAL A 109 -10.32 1.37 13.20
N VAL A 110 -11.54 1.39 12.67
CA VAL A 110 -11.89 1.04 11.28
C VAL A 110 -12.73 2.16 10.64
N LEU A 111 -12.83 2.17 9.31
CA LEU A 111 -13.86 2.99 8.64
C LEU A 111 -15.22 2.32 8.84
N VAL A 112 -16.28 3.11 8.85
CA VAL A 112 -17.65 2.57 8.74
C VAL A 112 -17.84 1.91 7.38
N ASP A 113 -18.78 0.95 7.28
CA ASP A 113 -18.90 0.10 6.09
C ASP A 113 -19.08 0.89 4.77
N ASP A 114 -19.87 1.96 4.77
CA ASP A 114 -20.05 2.83 3.59
C ASP A 114 -18.72 3.47 3.15
N ASP A 115 -17.91 3.93 4.11
CA ASP A 115 -16.65 4.60 3.83
C ASP A 115 -15.53 3.59 3.48
N GLU A 116 -15.63 2.33 3.95
CA GLU A 116 -14.80 1.24 3.42
C GLU A 116 -15.05 0.99 1.93
N ALA A 117 -16.32 1.04 1.49
CA ALA A 117 -16.68 0.91 0.08
C ALA A 117 -16.14 2.08 -0.74
N ARG A 118 -16.38 3.32 -0.29
CA ARG A 118 -15.89 4.54 -0.95
C ARG A 118 -14.37 4.58 -1.07
N LEU A 119 -13.63 4.22 -0.01
CA LEU A 119 -12.17 4.14 -0.10
C LEU A 119 -11.72 3.04 -1.08
N THR A 120 -12.46 1.93 -1.19
CA THR A 120 -12.13 0.86 -2.14
C THR A 120 -12.31 1.32 -3.59
N GLU A 121 -13.39 2.05 -3.87
CA GLU A 121 -13.62 2.70 -5.17
C GLU A 121 -12.52 3.70 -5.50
N TRP A 122 -12.22 4.61 -4.56
CA TRP A 122 -11.13 5.57 -4.70
C TRP A 122 -9.78 4.89 -4.99
N MET A 123 -9.47 3.79 -4.28
CA MET A 123 -8.25 3.02 -4.54
C MET A 123 -8.26 2.39 -5.94
N GLY A 124 -9.42 1.95 -6.44
CA GLY A 124 -9.52 1.35 -7.77
C GLY A 124 -9.32 2.34 -8.91
N ASP A 125 -9.85 3.54 -8.75
CA ASP A 125 -9.71 4.61 -9.75
C ASP A 125 -8.27 5.12 -9.80
N ASN A 126 -7.67 5.34 -8.62
CA ASN A 126 -6.45 6.11 -8.51
C ASN A 126 -5.17 5.27 -8.43
N LEU A 127 -5.26 4.00 -8.02
CA LEU A 127 -4.08 3.19 -7.76
C LEU A 127 -3.87 2.07 -8.78
N ARG A 128 -2.61 1.67 -8.94
CA ARG A 128 -2.17 0.46 -9.63
C ARG A 128 -1.28 -0.35 -8.70
N VAL A 129 -1.14 -1.65 -8.99
CA VAL A 129 -0.35 -2.55 -8.15
C VAL A 129 0.48 -3.52 -8.98
N SER A 130 1.71 -3.74 -8.55
CA SER A 130 2.61 -4.79 -9.04
C SER A 130 3.04 -5.69 -7.88
N TRP A 131 3.61 -6.85 -8.20
CA TRP A 131 4.08 -7.80 -7.18
C TRP A 131 5.26 -8.63 -7.70
N CYS A 132 6.04 -9.13 -6.75
CA CYS A 132 7.11 -10.10 -6.97
C CYS A 132 6.90 -11.28 -6.03
N GLN A 133 6.93 -12.51 -6.56
CA GLN A 133 6.91 -13.71 -5.72
C GLN A 133 8.28 -13.90 -5.07
N TYR A 134 8.28 -14.07 -3.75
CA TYR A 134 9.51 -14.29 -3.00
C TYR A 134 9.20 -15.16 -1.77
N PRO A 135 9.86 -16.32 -1.58
CA PRO A 135 9.53 -17.25 -0.49
C PRO A 135 9.66 -16.66 0.92
N THR A 136 10.67 -15.81 1.16
CA THR A 136 11.01 -15.22 2.46
C THR A 136 11.00 -13.69 2.40
N PRO A 137 9.86 -13.04 2.07
CA PRO A 137 9.85 -11.63 1.70
C PRO A 137 10.25 -10.69 2.85
N HIS A 138 10.11 -11.15 4.10
CA HIS A 138 10.54 -10.45 5.30
C HIS A 138 12.07 -10.27 5.39
N GLU A 139 12.86 -11.15 4.76
CA GLU A 139 14.32 -11.05 4.76
C GLU A 139 14.84 -9.89 3.90
N VAL A 140 14.03 -9.43 2.93
CA VAL A 140 14.44 -8.43 1.93
C VAL A 140 13.64 -7.12 2.00
N GLU A 141 12.52 -7.07 2.73
CA GLU A 141 11.62 -5.91 2.77
C GLU A 141 12.34 -4.61 3.20
N ALA A 142 13.07 -4.65 4.32
CA ALA A 142 13.76 -3.47 4.84
C ALA A 142 14.79 -2.92 3.83
N HIS A 143 15.50 -3.82 3.14
CA HIS A 143 16.47 -3.44 2.12
C HIS A 143 15.79 -2.84 0.88
N ILE A 144 14.68 -3.42 0.44
CA ILE A 144 13.89 -2.92 -0.70
C ILE A 144 13.30 -1.55 -0.40
N ILE A 145 12.71 -1.35 0.79
CA ILE A 145 12.20 -0.03 1.22
C ILE A 145 13.36 0.98 1.28
N GLY A 146 14.52 0.57 1.81
CA GLY A 146 15.71 1.42 1.90
C GLY A 146 16.31 1.84 0.56
N ILE A 147 16.11 1.06 -0.51
CA ILE A 147 16.53 1.44 -1.87
C ILE A 147 15.46 2.29 -2.55
N LEU A 148 14.20 1.85 -2.48
CA LEU A 148 13.11 2.45 -3.24
C LEU A 148 12.50 3.70 -2.59
N HIS A 149 12.72 3.93 -1.29
CA HIS A 149 12.20 5.09 -0.56
C HIS A 149 10.71 5.40 -0.81
N PRO A 150 9.80 4.41 -0.73
CA PRO A 150 8.37 4.65 -0.94
C PRO A 150 7.80 5.62 0.12
N PRO A 151 7.08 6.69 -0.28
CA PRO A 151 6.72 7.78 0.62
C PRO A 151 5.71 7.40 1.71
N LEU A 152 4.89 6.35 1.53
CA LEU A 152 3.88 5.92 2.51
C LEU A 152 4.40 4.90 3.54
N ASN A 153 5.61 4.35 3.35
CA ASN A 153 6.24 3.51 4.35
C ASN A 153 6.71 4.41 5.52
N VAL A 154 6.55 3.91 6.75
CA VAL A 154 7.01 4.60 7.97
C VAL A 154 8.18 3.85 8.56
N ASP A 155 8.05 2.53 8.62
CA ASP A 155 9.11 1.63 9.06
C ASP A 155 10.13 1.52 7.92
N HIS A 156 11.42 1.61 8.26
CA HIS A 156 12.56 1.56 7.34
C HIS A 156 12.61 2.68 6.29
N ALA A 157 11.70 3.66 6.37
CA ALA A 157 11.66 4.81 5.47
C ALA A 157 12.32 6.04 6.11
N ALA A 158 12.93 6.87 5.28
CA ALA A 158 13.44 8.19 5.62
C ALA A 158 12.93 9.21 4.58
N GLY A 159 12.80 10.48 4.98
CA GLY A 159 12.49 11.56 4.05
C GLY A 159 11.35 12.48 4.47
N PRO A 160 11.03 13.48 3.64
CA PRO A 160 10.12 14.58 3.99
C PRO A 160 8.66 14.13 4.19
N ALA A 161 8.23 13.04 3.53
CA ALA A 161 6.88 12.52 3.65
C ALA A 161 6.57 11.86 5.01
N LEU A 162 7.59 11.52 5.80
CA LEU A 162 7.42 10.75 7.04
C LEU A 162 6.49 11.44 8.04
N GLN A 163 6.61 12.77 8.18
CA GLN A 163 5.77 13.53 9.10
C GLN A 163 4.33 13.63 8.61
N VAL A 164 4.13 13.80 7.30
CA VAL A 164 2.80 13.81 6.68
C VAL A 164 2.10 12.47 6.92
N VAL A 165 2.79 11.36 6.69
CA VAL A 165 2.24 10.01 6.88
C VAL A 165 1.94 9.70 8.35
N LYS A 166 2.83 10.09 9.27
CA LYS A 166 2.59 9.93 10.72
C LYS A 166 1.39 10.77 11.17
N ALA A 167 1.29 12.01 10.69
CA ALA A 167 0.17 12.89 10.99
C ALA A 167 -1.15 12.31 10.46
N ALA A 168 -1.18 11.81 9.22
CA ALA A 168 -2.33 11.16 8.63
C ALA A 168 -2.78 9.92 9.42
N ARG A 169 -1.83 9.04 9.80
CA ARG A 169 -2.16 7.87 10.63
C ARG A 169 -2.75 8.29 11.97
N ARG A 170 -2.18 9.31 12.62
CA ARG A 170 -2.71 9.85 13.87
C ARG A 170 -4.12 10.42 13.68
N HIS A 171 -4.33 11.24 12.64
CA HIS A 171 -5.63 11.82 12.30
C HIS A 171 -6.71 10.75 12.14
N TYR A 172 -6.39 9.66 11.42
CA TYR A 172 -7.27 8.51 11.28
C TYR A 172 -7.65 7.88 12.64
N TYR A 173 -6.69 7.66 13.54
CA TYR A 173 -7.00 7.06 14.84
C TYR A 173 -7.78 8.01 15.76
N ASP A 174 -7.41 9.29 15.77
CA ASP A 174 -8.05 10.31 16.62
C ASP A 174 -9.50 10.56 16.19
N SER A 175 -9.81 10.40 14.90
CA SER A 175 -11.16 10.59 14.34
C SER A 175 -12.23 9.64 14.89
N ALA A 176 -11.83 8.50 15.49
CA ALA A 176 -12.75 7.57 16.13
C ALA A 176 -13.17 7.99 17.54
N GLY A 177 -12.56 9.05 18.08
CA GLY A 177 -12.76 9.49 19.46
C GLY A 177 -12.16 8.51 20.49
N PRO A 178 -12.45 8.73 21.78
CA PRO A 178 -11.92 7.89 22.85
C PRO A 178 -12.41 6.45 22.69
N ARG A 179 -11.57 5.50 23.09
CA ARG A 179 -11.94 4.09 23.12
C ARG A 179 -13.14 3.91 24.08
N PRO A 180 -14.24 3.26 23.63
CA PRO A 180 -15.39 2.94 24.48
C PRO A 180 -15.05 2.02 25.66
#